data_AF-A0A7S3Y3H7-F1
#
_entry.id   AF-A0A7S3Y3H7-F1
#
_cell.length_a   1.000
_cell.length_b   1.000
_cell.length_c   1.000
_cell.angle_alpha   90.00
_cell.angle_beta   90.00
_cell.angle_gamma   90.00
#
_symmetry.space_group_name_H-M   'P 1'
#
loop_
_entity.id
_entity.type
_entity.pdbx_description
1 polymer ?
#
loop_
_entity_poly.entity_id
_entity_poly.type
_entity_poly.pdbx_seq_one_letter_code
_entity_poly.pdbx_strand_id
1 'polypeptide(L)'
;QPPAPPPPLPPRPPPPPSAAAQGGAGAGGSGMQQAYAEGYYGRRPVAGYPPAGAPYPGQFPGGPGFAPPLAHRGPAPGQQQYAAYQQPPAQQPWPPAYYPHPLYAVPSQKQPPRQQPPPPHLNSKNAIPPYSATPMATPELKKGQVSSSISREEYSADLSVGSAIRLALMTTLGIVLSYVAVVPYSAPQALYNIKVRENFTLLFLSLIGPLGIIGLLYSTKAVNFNMFIKVFHLGFFSYFLVFISEYIMATFFRLGIFYWLEKDIFKLSPKVPAIFLPWVFSDHNYKINRLTAFACEFATNCIGAPIIEELIKYKVVMWAKAIKIWQIGDPLPRFPGDDPPSATPQQPSLPMAHQSAGAGTNAQPRKNKALASSKATQVPATIHTYMLYMVGAGLGLKTLDNFRRILMYTKPGQTHKHLFAALRGLFPVQELCAALTAIRWARRDLLGEGPAAGRAGAWRLFVPSVLLHAFANFRGTRPVFKWKADYPWMDIQLQPPNTPDEAGLGRLVSRGLRSVLWASILLRVLGHVIKSYWRISKAHQRRVRLGLGPAPAPLPQPQLQPPR
;
A
#
# COMPACT_ATOMS: atom_id res chain seq x y z
N GLN A 1 -47.00 -58.62 20.72
CA GLN A 1 -45.86 -59.17 19.94
C GLN A 1 -44.73 -58.15 20.00
N PRO A 2 -43.48 -58.54 20.31
CA PRO A 2 -42.35 -57.63 20.26
C PRO A 2 -42.01 -57.26 18.80
N PRO A 3 -41.42 -56.08 18.55
CA PRO A 3 -41.08 -55.62 17.20
C PRO A 3 -39.96 -56.45 16.58
N ALA A 4 -40.06 -56.68 15.27
CA ALA A 4 -39.10 -57.46 14.51
C ALA A 4 -37.69 -56.83 14.52
N PRO A 5 -36.63 -57.64 14.58
CA PRO A 5 -35.27 -57.14 14.56
C PRO A 5 -34.92 -56.48 13.22
N PRO A 6 -34.08 -55.43 13.24
CA PRO A 6 -33.66 -54.74 12.03
C PRO A 6 -32.82 -55.64 11.11
N PRO A 7 -32.88 -55.42 9.78
CA PRO A 7 -32.14 -56.21 8.81
C PRO A 7 -30.62 -56.02 8.96
N PRO A 8 -29.82 -57.06 8.62
CA PRO A 8 -28.37 -57.01 8.75
C PRO A 8 -27.75 -55.98 7.79
N LEU A 9 -26.73 -55.28 8.28
CA LEU A 9 -25.98 -54.29 7.52
C LEU A 9 -25.16 -54.97 6.39
N PRO A 10 -25.03 -54.33 5.23
CA PRO A 10 -24.23 -54.84 4.13
C PRO A 10 -22.73 -54.90 4.50
N PRO A 11 -21.98 -55.87 3.94
CA PRO A 11 -20.56 -56.05 4.26
C PRO A 11 -19.72 -54.85 3.81
N ARG A 12 -18.73 -54.49 4.65
CA ARG A 12 -17.76 -53.45 4.33
C ARG A 12 -16.86 -53.87 3.16
N PRO A 13 -16.53 -52.96 2.23
CA PRO A 13 -15.55 -53.24 1.20
C PRO A 13 -14.15 -53.44 1.79
N PRO A 14 -13.30 -54.26 1.15
CA PRO A 14 -11.95 -54.53 1.63
C PRO A 14 -11.06 -53.27 1.54
N PRO A 15 -10.08 -53.13 2.44
CA PRO A 15 -9.12 -52.04 2.40
C PRO A 15 -8.23 -52.13 1.16
N PRO A 16 -7.76 -50.98 0.63
CA PRO A 16 -6.82 -50.97 -0.50
C PRO A 16 -5.46 -51.58 -0.10
N PRO A 17 -4.77 -52.23 -1.06
CA PRO A 17 -3.49 -52.88 -0.79
C PRO A 17 -2.42 -51.85 -0.40
N SER A 18 -1.70 -52.16 0.68
CA SER A 18 -0.54 -51.42 1.17
C SER A 18 0.65 -51.56 0.22
N ALA A 19 1.18 -50.42 -0.22
CA ALA A 19 2.38 -50.36 -1.06
C ALA A 19 3.63 -50.76 -0.26
N ALA A 20 4.11 -51.98 -0.51
CA ALA A 20 5.43 -52.43 -0.11
C ALA A 20 6.45 -52.12 -1.21
N ALA A 21 7.67 -51.83 -0.77
CA ALA A 21 8.83 -51.43 -1.54
C ALA A 21 9.23 -52.38 -2.68
N GLN A 22 9.61 -51.81 -3.83
CA GLN A 22 10.62 -52.40 -4.70
C GLN A 22 11.50 -51.29 -5.30
N GLY A 23 12.79 -51.40 -5.02
CA GLY A 23 13.84 -50.72 -5.78
C GLY A 23 14.20 -51.52 -7.04
N GLY A 24 14.76 -50.84 -8.03
CA GLY A 24 15.30 -51.46 -9.24
C GLY A 24 15.77 -50.40 -10.23
N ALA A 25 17.09 -50.33 -10.42
CA ALA A 25 17.75 -49.53 -11.44
C ALA A 25 17.55 -50.13 -12.84
N GLY A 26 17.50 -49.30 -13.88
CA GLY A 26 17.53 -49.75 -15.28
C GLY A 26 17.25 -48.63 -16.28
N ALA A 27 18.18 -48.43 -17.20
CA ALA A 27 18.25 -47.37 -18.18
C ALA A 27 17.33 -47.57 -19.41
N GLY A 28 17.09 -46.46 -20.12
CA GLY A 28 16.73 -46.46 -21.55
C GLY A 28 15.24 -46.31 -21.87
N GLY A 29 14.88 -45.24 -22.59
CA GLY A 29 13.55 -45.14 -23.20
C GLY A 29 12.99 -43.73 -23.35
N SER A 30 13.68 -42.88 -24.10
CA SER A 30 13.10 -41.66 -24.69
C SER A 30 12.04 -42.06 -25.73
N GLY A 31 10.77 -42.12 -25.34
CA GLY A 31 9.70 -42.44 -26.29
C GLY A 31 8.35 -42.79 -25.69
N MET A 32 7.87 -42.09 -24.65
CA MET A 32 6.50 -42.32 -24.15
C MET A 32 5.90 -41.15 -23.37
N GLN A 33 6.25 -39.91 -23.70
CA GLN A 33 5.74 -38.72 -22.99
C GLN A 33 4.81 -37.81 -23.82
N GLN A 34 4.43 -38.23 -25.04
CA GLN A 34 3.52 -37.47 -25.90
C GLN A 34 2.11 -38.05 -26.02
N ALA A 35 1.82 -39.22 -25.45
CA ALA A 35 0.50 -39.87 -25.55
C ALA A 35 -0.35 -39.84 -24.25
N TYR A 36 0.18 -39.31 -23.14
CA TYR A 36 -0.53 -39.29 -21.84
C TYR A 36 -1.12 -37.93 -21.44
N ALA A 37 -0.96 -36.90 -22.28
CA ALA A 37 -1.39 -35.53 -21.98
C ALA A 37 -2.82 -35.18 -22.43
N GLU A 38 -3.49 -36.03 -23.22
CA GLU A 38 -4.85 -35.75 -23.74
C GLU A 38 -5.99 -36.37 -22.91
N GLY A 39 -5.71 -37.19 -21.90
CA GLY A 39 -6.73 -37.96 -21.18
C GLY A 39 -7.43 -37.27 -19.99
N TYR A 40 -6.95 -36.13 -19.49
CA TYR A 40 -7.35 -35.63 -18.16
C TYR A 40 -8.33 -34.44 -18.12
N TYR A 41 -8.80 -33.93 -19.27
CA TYR A 41 -9.82 -32.87 -19.32
C TYR A 41 -11.20 -33.33 -19.83
N GLY A 42 -11.41 -34.64 -20.03
CA GLY A 42 -12.71 -35.21 -20.35
C GLY A 42 -13.45 -35.72 -19.12
N ARG A 43 -14.17 -34.86 -18.39
CA ARG A 43 -15.11 -35.31 -17.36
C ARG A 43 -16.31 -35.99 -18.06
N ARG A 44 -16.37 -37.33 -18.05
CA ARG A 44 -17.60 -38.07 -18.43
C ARG A 44 -18.76 -37.62 -17.53
N PRO A 45 -19.93 -37.24 -18.06
CA PRO A 45 -21.13 -37.10 -17.24
C PRO A 45 -21.58 -38.50 -16.78
N VAL A 46 -21.77 -38.65 -15.47
CA VAL A 46 -22.42 -39.81 -14.86
C VAL A 46 -23.87 -39.82 -15.33
N ALA A 47 -24.24 -40.89 -16.04
CA ALA A 47 -25.62 -41.16 -16.44
C ALA A 47 -26.47 -41.52 -15.20
N GLY A 48 -27.67 -40.96 -15.10
CA GLY A 48 -28.67 -41.44 -14.14
C GLY A 48 -29.51 -40.36 -13.47
N TYR A 49 -30.26 -39.56 -14.23
CA TYR A 49 -31.53 -39.00 -13.77
C TYR A 49 -32.53 -39.14 -14.91
N PRO A 50 -33.75 -39.66 -14.66
CA PRO A 50 -34.75 -39.78 -15.71
C PRO A 50 -35.27 -38.40 -16.13
N PRO A 51 -35.61 -38.20 -17.41
CA PRO A 51 -36.15 -36.94 -17.89
C PRO A 51 -37.54 -36.68 -17.31
N ALA A 52 -37.77 -35.42 -16.91
CA ALA A 52 -39.08 -34.90 -16.54
C ALA A 52 -39.98 -34.89 -17.79
N GLY A 53 -40.93 -35.83 -17.86
CA GLY A 53 -41.88 -35.88 -18.97
C GLY A 53 -42.69 -37.16 -19.17
N ALA A 54 -42.76 -38.07 -18.19
CA ALA A 54 -43.64 -39.23 -18.28
C ALA A 54 -44.96 -38.99 -17.50
N PRO A 55 -46.13 -39.24 -18.10
CA PRO A 55 -47.41 -39.19 -17.40
C PRO A 55 -47.53 -40.37 -16.42
N TYR A 56 -47.89 -40.07 -15.17
CA TYR A 56 -48.24 -41.08 -14.17
C TYR A 56 -49.59 -41.75 -14.53
N PRO A 57 -49.69 -43.08 -14.56
CA PRO A 57 -50.97 -43.78 -14.59
C PRO A 57 -51.42 -44.17 -13.17
N GLY A 58 -52.73 -44.09 -12.92
CA GLY A 58 -53.44 -44.82 -11.86
C GLY A 58 -53.49 -44.12 -10.49
N GLN A 59 -54.64 -43.58 -10.10
CA GLN A 59 -55.71 -44.27 -9.35
C GLN A 59 -55.42 -44.41 -7.84
N PHE A 60 -56.09 -43.59 -7.03
CA PHE A 60 -56.66 -44.03 -5.75
C PHE A 60 -58.06 -43.39 -5.57
N PRO A 61 -58.98 -44.08 -4.86
CA PRO A 61 -60.42 -43.91 -4.99
C PRO A 61 -60.99 -42.82 -4.09
N GLY A 62 -62.22 -42.42 -4.43
CA GLY A 62 -62.91 -41.26 -3.90
C GLY A 62 -63.28 -41.26 -2.42
N GLY A 63 -63.51 -40.05 -1.93
CA GLY A 63 -64.20 -39.73 -0.69
C GLY A 63 -64.89 -38.35 -0.86
N PRO A 64 -66.12 -38.16 -0.37
CA PRO A 64 -66.98 -37.08 -0.82
C PRO A 64 -66.88 -35.80 0.05
N GLY A 65 -67.21 -34.67 -0.57
CA GLY A 65 -67.81 -33.53 0.13
C GLY A 65 -66.85 -32.40 0.46
N PHE A 66 -66.97 -31.29 -0.28
CA PHE A 66 -67.48 -29.99 0.19
C PHE A 66 -67.01 -28.90 -0.77
N ALA A 67 -67.95 -28.35 -1.52
CA ALA A 67 -67.77 -27.11 -2.28
C ALA A 67 -67.86 -25.90 -1.35
N PRO A 68 -67.13 -24.82 -1.66
CA PRO A 68 -67.73 -23.49 -1.56
C PRO A 68 -67.47 -22.62 -2.81
N PRO A 69 -68.21 -21.50 -2.94
CA PRO A 69 -68.61 -20.99 -4.24
C PRO A 69 -67.62 -20.00 -4.88
N LEU A 70 -67.78 -19.93 -6.20
CA LEU A 70 -67.29 -18.92 -7.13
C LEU A 70 -67.29 -17.49 -6.57
N ALA A 71 -66.15 -16.82 -6.71
CA ALA A 71 -66.07 -15.37 -6.70
C ALA A 71 -65.22 -14.88 -7.89
N HIS A 72 -65.84 -14.00 -8.67
CA HIS A 72 -65.29 -13.29 -9.83
C HIS A 72 -63.92 -12.64 -9.56
N ARG A 73 -62.95 -12.89 -10.44
CA ARG A 73 -61.87 -11.93 -10.72
C ARG A 73 -61.43 -12.05 -12.19
N GLY A 74 -61.51 -10.93 -12.90
CA GLY A 74 -61.21 -10.81 -14.33
C GLY A 74 -59.74 -11.05 -14.69
N PRO A 75 -59.42 -11.03 -16.00
CA PRO A 75 -58.13 -11.49 -16.51
C PRO A 75 -57.03 -10.46 -16.25
N ALA A 76 -55.93 -10.92 -15.65
CA ALA A 76 -54.67 -10.18 -15.65
C ALA A 76 -53.88 -10.50 -16.94
N PRO A 77 -53.31 -9.51 -17.64
CA PRO A 77 -52.60 -9.71 -18.88
C PRO A 77 -51.13 -10.11 -18.64
N GLY A 78 -50.61 -11.00 -19.50
CA GLY A 78 -49.17 -11.07 -19.81
C GLY A 78 -48.34 -12.11 -19.05
N GLN A 79 -48.59 -13.41 -19.25
CA GLN A 79 -47.51 -14.40 -19.15
C GLN A 79 -46.77 -14.46 -20.48
N GLN A 80 -45.61 -13.81 -20.54
CA GLN A 80 -44.63 -14.03 -21.61
C GLN A 80 -44.06 -15.45 -21.46
N GLN A 81 -44.15 -16.20 -22.56
CA GLN A 81 -43.55 -17.51 -22.77
C GLN A 81 -42.05 -17.47 -22.41
N TYR A 82 -41.63 -18.33 -21.49
CA TYR A 82 -40.23 -18.69 -21.37
C TYR A 82 -39.84 -19.51 -22.61
N ALA A 83 -39.16 -18.86 -23.54
CA ALA A 83 -38.49 -19.51 -24.65
C ALA A 83 -37.44 -20.49 -24.11
N ALA A 84 -37.40 -21.67 -24.71
CA ALA A 84 -36.47 -22.74 -24.44
C ALA A 84 -35.01 -22.24 -24.44
N TYR A 85 -34.25 -22.61 -23.41
CA TYR A 85 -32.80 -22.48 -23.41
C TYR A 85 -32.22 -23.30 -24.57
N GLN A 86 -31.70 -22.63 -25.59
CA GLN A 86 -30.78 -23.24 -26.54
C GLN A 86 -29.54 -23.70 -25.78
N GLN A 87 -29.21 -24.99 -25.94
CA GLN A 87 -27.92 -25.54 -25.54
C GLN A 87 -26.80 -24.76 -26.23
N PRO A 88 -25.70 -24.40 -25.55
CA PRO A 88 -24.53 -23.85 -26.23
C PRO A 88 -23.96 -24.92 -27.19
N PRO A 89 -23.56 -24.55 -28.42
CA PRO A 89 -22.98 -25.50 -29.36
C PRO A 89 -21.70 -26.12 -28.77
N ALA A 90 -21.53 -27.41 -29.06
CA ALA A 90 -20.35 -28.18 -28.72
C ALA A 90 -19.08 -27.43 -29.16
N GLN A 91 -18.14 -27.26 -28.23
CA GLN A 91 -16.83 -26.69 -28.51
C GLN A 91 -16.13 -27.55 -29.56
N GLN A 92 -15.87 -26.97 -30.74
CA GLN A 92 -14.98 -27.57 -31.71
C GLN A 92 -13.55 -27.61 -31.15
N PRO A 93 -12.79 -28.68 -31.41
CA PRO A 93 -11.38 -28.74 -31.06
C PRO A 93 -10.60 -27.69 -31.87
N TRP A 94 -9.75 -26.94 -31.17
CA TRP A 94 -8.85 -25.96 -31.77
C TRP A 94 -7.89 -26.65 -32.77
N PRO A 95 -7.65 -26.08 -33.97
CA PRO A 95 -6.58 -26.56 -34.83
C PRO A 95 -5.20 -26.20 -34.23
N PRO A 96 -4.15 -26.98 -34.51
CA PRO A 96 -2.80 -26.71 -34.02
C PRO A 96 -2.29 -25.38 -34.58
N ALA A 97 -1.91 -24.47 -33.67
CA ALA A 97 -1.32 -23.18 -34.02
C ALA A 97 0.09 -23.38 -34.58
N TYR A 98 0.20 -23.40 -35.92
CA TYR A 98 1.44 -23.13 -36.63
C TYR A 98 1.74 -21.63 -36.54
N TYR A 99 2.76 -21.24 -35.78
CA TYR A 99 3.33 -19.90 -35.84
C TYR A 99 4.61 -19.94 -36.67
N PRO A 100 4.64 -19.42 -37.92
CA PRO A 100 5.87 -19.05 -38.55
C PRO A 100 6.33 -17.70 -37.98
N HIS A 101 7.51 -17.67 -37.37
CA HIS A 101 8.22 -16.42 -37.08
C HIS A 101 8.82 -15.87 -38.39
N PRO A 102 8.52 -14.63 -38.81
CA PRO A 102 9.37 -13.94 -39.78
C PRO A 102 10.57 -13.32 -39.06
N LEU A 103 11.76 -13.70 -39.51
CA LEU A 103 13.01 -13.03 -39.22
C LEU A 103 12.96 -11.62 -39.83
N TYR A 104 12.93 -10.57 -38.99
CA TYR A 104 13.21 -9.22 -39.44
C TYR A 104 14.72 -8.97 -39.41
N ALA A 105 15.33 -9.00 -40.59
CA ALA A 105 16.63 -8.39 -40.84
C ALA A 105 16.47 -6.85 -40.82
N VAL A 106 17.28 -6.19 -39.99
CA VAL A 106 17.36 -4.73 -39.92
C VAL A 106 18.40 -4.25 -40.93
N PRO A 107 18.06 -3.36 -41.89
CA PRO A 107 19.08 -2.69 -42.69
C PRO A 107 19.67 -1.51 -41.91
N SER A 108 20.98 -1.54 -41.75
CA SER A 108 21.79 -0.47 -41.17
C SER A 108 21.89 0.71 -42.15
N GLN A 109 21.15 1.79 -41.92
CA GLN A 109 21.37 3.08 -42.60
C GLN A 109 22.28 3.98 -41.76
N LYS A 110 23.51 4.18 -42.24
CA LYS A 110 24.42 5.25 -41.81
C LYS A 110 23.86 6.60 -42.26
N GLN A 111 23.59 7.51 -41.32
CA GLN A 111 23.41 8.94 -41.61
C GLN A 111 24.74 9.70 -41.36
N PRO A 112 25.11 10.66 -42.23
CA PRO A 112 26.28 11.51 -42.01
C PRO A 112 26.00 12.64 -41.01
N PRO A 113 27.04 13.19 -40.36
CA PRO A 113 26.89 14.21 -39.32
C PRO A 113 26.51 15.58 -39.91
N ARG A 114 25.43 16.17 -39.39
CA ARG A 114 25.00 17.53 -39.70
C ARG A 114 25.69 18.51 -38.74
N GLN A 115 26.61 19.31 -39.28
CA GLN A 115 27.26 20.42 -38.57
C GLN A 115 26.22 21.48 -38.16
N GLN A 116 26.23 21.87 -36.89
CA GLN A 116 25.52 23.05 -36.39
C GLN A 116 26.49 24.25 -36.36
N PRO A 117 26.08 25.44 -36.83
CA PRO A 117 26.86 26.66 -36.67
C PRO A 117 26.74 27.23 -35.23
N PRO A 118 27.78 27.92 -34.72
CA PRO A 118 27.75 28.53 -33.40
C PRO A 118 26.89 29.81 -33.35
N PRO A 119 26.31 30.17 -32.19
CA PRO A 119 25.53 31.40 -32.04
C PRO A 119 26.43 32.65 -32.00
N PRO A 120 25.93 33.82 -32.45
CA PRO A 120 26.70 35.06 -32.51
C PRO A 120 26.89 35.70 -31.12
N HIS A 121 28.12 36.16 -30.89
CA HIS A 121 28.49 37.04 -29.79
C HIS A 121 27.84 38.42 -29.97
N LEU A 122 26.91 38.78 -29.07
CA LEU A 122 26.46 40.17 -28.92
C LEU A 122 27.36 40.88 -27.92
N ASN A 123 28.23 41.70 -28.51
CA ASN A 123 29.10 42.67 -27.87
C ASN A 123 28.29 43.97 -27.70
N SER A 124 27.92 44.34 -26.48
CA SER A 124 27.42 45.70 -26.20
C SER A 124 28.31 46.36 -25.16
N LYS A 125 29.37 47.00 -25.68
CA LYS A 125 29.93 48.21 -25.07
C LYS A 125 28.83 49.26 -25.08
N ASN A 126 28.50 49.80 -23.92
CA ASN A 126 28.06 51.19 -23.78
C ASN A 126 28.44 51.66 -22.37
N ALA A 127 29.47 52.50 -22.33
CA ALA A 127 29.82 53.40 -21.25
C ALA A 127 28.83 54.58 -21.22
N ILE A 128 28.55 55.20 -20.06
CA ILE A 128 28.95 56.57 -19.60
C ILE A 128 27.90 56.95 -18.50
N PRO A 129 28.12 57.80 -17.46
CA PRO A 129 29.25 58.09 -16.56
C PRO A 129 28.80 58.00 -15.06
N PRO A 130 29.62 58.40 -14.05
CA PRO A 130 29.34 58.13 -12.64
C PRO A 130 28.56 59.28 -11.96
N TYR A 131 27.61 58.93 -11.11
CA TYR A 131 27.11 59.82 -10.06
C TYR A 131 27.81 59.47 -8.74
N SER A 132 28.64 60.40 -8.29
CA SER A 132 29.24 60.45 -6.97
C SER A 132 28.15 60.70 -5.92
N ALA A 133 27.77 59.65 -5.21
CA ALA A 133 27.02 59.76 -3.95
C ALA A 133 27.90 59.23 -2.83
N THR A 134 28.30 60.14 -1.96
CA THR A 134 29.08 59.95 -0.74
C THR A 134 28.42 58.88 0.15
N PRO A 135 29.08 57.74 0.44
CA PRO A 135 28.53 56.79 1.40
C PRO A 135 28.82 57.28 2.82
N MET A 136 27.74 57.61 3.53
CA MET A 136 27.74 57.75 4.98
C MET A 136 28.19 56.41 5.59
N ALA A 137 29.26 56.45 6.38
CA ALA A 137 29.88 55.30 7.01
C ALA A 137 28.86 54.53 7.86
N THR A 138 28.41 53.40 7.34
CA THR A 138 27.75 52.35 8.14
C THR A 138 28.85 51.49 8.74
N PRO A 139 28.79 51.16 10.04
CA PRO A 139 29.80 50.34 10.68
C PRO A 139 29.90 48.99 9.97
N GLU A 140 31.11 48.65 9.50
CA GLU A 140 31.47 47.34 8.99
C GLU A 140 31.16 46.27 10.05
N LEU A 141 29.95 45.72 9.98
CA LEU A 141 29.67 44.43 10.55
C LEU A 141 30.53 43.44 9.74
N LYS A 142 31.69 43.05 10.27
CA LYS A 142 32.51 41.96 9.75
C LYS A 142 31.57 40.80 9.45
N LYS A 143 31.20 40.65 8.18
CA LYS A 143 30.61 39.44 7.64
C LYS A 143 31.71 38.41 7.74
N GLY A 144 31.85 37.83 8.93
CA GLY A 144 32.57 36.60 9.16
C GLY A 144 31.99 35.62 8.17
N GLN A 145 32.73 35.45 7.09
CA GLN A 145 32.49 34.50 6.02
C GLN A 145 32.74 33.13 6.63
N VAL A 146 31.85 32.71 7.53
CA VAL A 146 31.61 31.31 7.83
C VAL A 146 30.96 30.78 6.57
N SER A 147 31.78 30.61 5.53
CA SER A 147 31.54 29.65 4.48
C SER A 147 31.47 28.32 5.21
N SER A 148 30.27 27.98 5.67
CA SER A 148 29.88 26.62 5.96
C SER A 148 30.04 25.89 4.63
N SER A 149 31.25 25.40 4.38
CA SER A 149 31.51 24.29 3.48
C SER A 149 30.80 23.10 4.11
N ILE A 150 29.46 23.12 4.04
CA ILE A 150 28.63 21.94 4.12
C ILE A 150 29.20 21.08 3.01
N SER A 151 30.02 20.12 3.40
CA SER A 151 30.73 19.20 2.54
C SER A 151 29.71 18.63 1.55
N ARG A 152 29.77 19.14 0.32
CA ARG A 152 28.90 18.76 -0.80
C ARG A 152 28.97 17.25 -1.09
N GLU A 153 30.01 16.59 -0.56
CA GLU A 153 30.19 15.14 -0.51
C GLU A 153 29.05 14.38 0.20
N GLU A 154 28.38 14.96 1.20
CA GLU A 154 27.26 14.27 1.88
C GLU A 154 25.95 14.25 1.06
N TYR A 155 25.94 15.03 -0.03
CA TYR A 155 24.86 15.09 -1.01
C TYR A 155 25.27 14.51 -2.37
N SER A 156 26.29 13.64 -2.39
CA SER A 156 26.53 12.83 -3.59
C SER A 156 25.22 12.12 -3.95
N ALA A 157 24.73 12.36 -5.17
CA ALA A 157 23.56 11.68 -5.71
C ALA A 157 23.78 10.16 -5.87
N ASP A 158 25.00 9.70 -5.55
CA ASP A 158 25.43 8.33 -5.63
C ASP A 158 24.56 7.44 -4.75
N LEU A 159 24.07 6.39 -5.39
CA LEU A 159 23.32 5.33 -4.73
C LEU A 159 24.29 4.59 -3.80
N SER A 160 24.06 4.71 -2.49
CA SER A 160 24.86 3.94 -1.52
C SER A 160 24.61 2.44 -1.71
N VAL A 161 25.65 1.63 -1.46
CA VAL A 161 25.57 0.16 -1.50
C VAL A 161 24.40 -0.35 -0.65
N GLY A 162 24.18 0.23 0.53
CA GLY A 162 23.06 -0.13 1.40
C GLY A 162 21.68 0.13 0.78
N SER A 163 21.53 1.21 0.01
CA SER A 163 20.29 1.48 -0.74
C SER A 163 20.12 0.56 -1.94
N ALA A 164 21.21 0.23 -2.64
CA ALA A 164 21.19 -0.74 -3.73
C ALA A 164 20.74 -2.13 -3.23
N ILE A 165 21.28 -2.59 -2.09
CA ILE A 165 20.87 -3.85 -1.44
C ILE A 165 19.37 -3.83 -1.09
N ARG A 166 18.86 -2.74 -0.53
CA ARG A 166 17.42 -2.60 -0.20
C ARG A 166 16.53 -2.75 -1.44
N LEU A 167 16.89 -2.09 -2.54
CA LEU A 167 16.15 -2.21 -3.81
C LEU A 167 16.24 -3.63 -4.38
N ALA A 168 17.42 -4.25 -4.30
CA ALA A 168 17.63 -5.63 -4.72
C ALA A 168 16.74 -6.59 -3.91
N LEU A 169 16.72 -6.49 -2.57
CA LEU A 169 15.88 -7.32 -1.70
C LEU A 169 14.39 -7.22 -2.04
N MET A 170 13.89 -6.00 -2.26
CA MET A 170 12.49 -5.80 -2.66
C MET A 170 12.18 -6.44 -4.03
N THR A 171 13.11 -6.30 -4.97
CA THR A 171 12.99 -6.89 -6.31
C THR A 171 13.01 -8.42 -6.25
N THR A 172 13.96 -8.99 -5.52
CA THR A 172 14.07 -10.44 -5.27
C THR A 172 12.79 -10.98 -4.63
N LEU A 173 12.24 -10.29 -3.63
CA LEU A 173 10.96 -10.69 -3.04
C LEU A 173 9.84 -10.66 -4.07
N GLY A 174 9.75 -9.63 -4.92
CA GLY A 174 8.77 -9.57 -6.00
C GLY A 174 8.89 -10.73 -7.00
N ILE A 175 10.11 -11.16 -7.33
CA ILE A 175 10.37 -12.34 -8.17
C ILE A 175 9.89 -13.63 -7.47
N VAL A 176 10.28 -13.83 -6.21
CA VAL A 176 9.90 -15.02 -5.42
C VAL A 176 8.38 -15.10 -5.27
N LEU A 177 7.72 -13.98 -4.95
CA LEU A 177 6.26 -13.94 -4.85
C LEU A 177 5.59 -14.23 -6.21
N SER A 178 6.16 -13.73 -7.31
CA SER A 178 5.66 -14.00 -8.67
C SER A 178 5.77 -15.48 -9.05
N TYR A 179 6.82 -16.15 -8.58
CA TYR A 179 7.02 -17.59 -8.69
C TYR A 179 5.98 -18.36 -7.87
N VAL A 180 5.88 -18.09 -6.57
CA VAL A 180 4.96 -18.77 -5.65
C VAL A 180 3.48 -18.56 -6.05
N ALA A 181 3.15 -17.48 -6.73
CA ALA A 181 1.77 -17.19 -7.15
C ALA A 181 1.30 -17.94 -8.42
N VAL A 182 2.15 -18.76 -9.05
CA VAL A 182 1.74 -19.49 -10.26
C VAL A 182 0.75 -20.60 -9.94
N VAL A 183 -0.41 -20.56 -10.61
CA VAL A 183 -1.48 -21.57 -10.51
C VAL A 183 -1.81 -22.15 -11.90
N PRO A 184 -1.99 -23.47 -12.07
CA PRO A 184 -1.79 -24.52 -11.07
C PRO A 184 -0.30 -24.77 -10.80
N TYR A 185 0.02 -25.23 -9.59
CA TYR A 185 1.39 -25.56 -9.18
C TYR A 185 1.99 -26.73 -9.99
N SER A 186 1.15 -27.54 -10.62
CA SER A 186 1.52 -28.65 -11.50
C SER A 186 1.71 -28.26 -12.97
N ALA A 187 1.74 -26.97 -13.30
CA ALA A 187 1.92 -26.53 -14.69
C ALA A 187 3.28 -27.01 -15.25
N PRO A 188 3.36 -27.44 -16.53
CA PRO A 188 4.63 -27.75 -17.18
C PRO A 188 5.61 -26.58 -17.08
N GLN A 189 6.91 -26.85 -16.96
CA GLN A 189 7.94 -25.84 -16.68
C GLN A 189 7.92 -24.65 -17.66
N ALA A 190 7.68 -24.90 -18.95
CA ALA A 190 7.56 -23.83 -19.96
C ALA A 190 6.38 -22.89 -19.66
N LEU A 191 5.19 -23.44 -19.39
CA LEU A 191 3.99 -22.67 -19.04
C LEU A 191 4.18 -21.96 -17.69
N TYR A 192 4.84 -22.62 -16.74
CA TYR A 192 5.16 -22.06 -15.43
C TYR A 192 6.01 -20.80 -15.59
N ASN A 193 7.12 -20.88 -16.35
CA ASN A 193 8.00 -19.74 -16.61
C ASN A 193 7.30 -18.57 -17.31
N ILE A 194 6.38 -18.85 -18.24
CA ILE A 194 5.54 -17.82 -18.88
C ILE A 194 4.68 -17.11 -17.83
N LYS A 195 4.03 -17.85 -16.94
CA LYS A 195 3.20 -17.29 -15.86
C LYS A 195 4.02 -16.50 -14.84
N VAL A 196 5.23 -16.94 -14.50
CA VAL A 196 6.14 -16.16 -13.63
C VAL A 196 6.47 -14.81 -14.27
N ARG A 197 6.84 -14.79 -15.56
CA ARG A 197 7.15 -13.55 -16.30
C ARG A 197 5.94 -12.64 -16.38
N GLU A 198 4.76 -13.19 -16.60
CA GLU A 198 3.50 -12.45 -16.62
C GLU A 198 3.20 -11.81 -15.26
N ASN A 199 3.27 -12.59 -14.17
CA ASN A 199 3.09 -12.10 -12.80
C ASN A 199 4.08 -10.96 -12.49
N PHE A 200 5.36 -11.16 -12.79
CA PHE A 200 6.40 -10.16 -12.58
C PHE A 200 6.16 -8.88 -13.41
N THR A 201 5.71 -9.03 -14.65
CA THR A 201 5.34 -7.89 -15.51
C THR A 201 4.20 -7.08 -14.90
N LEU A 202 3.18 -7.76 -14.35
CA LEU A 202 2.07 -7.08 -13.67
C LEU A 202 2.54 -6.33 -12.42
N LEU A 203 3.46 -6.92 -11.64
CA LEU A 203 4.08 -6.22 -10.52
C LEU A 203 4.79 -4.94 -10.98
N PHE A 204 5.60 -5.03 -12.04
CA PHE A 204 6.33 -3.88 -12.58
C PHE A 204 5.39 -2.78 -13.09
N LEU A 205 4.32 -3.14 -13.81
CA LEU A 205 3.31 -2.18 -14.27
C LEU A 205 2.66 -1.43 -13.10
N SER A 206 2.45 -2.10 -11.96
CA SER A 206 1.91 -1.46 -10.76
C SER A 206 2.85 -0.45 -10.09
N LEU A 207 4.15 -0.46 -10.43
CA LEU A 207 5.15 0.47 -9.93
C LEU A 207 5.21 1.78 -10.75
N ILE A 208 4.62 1.84 -11.94
CA ILE A 208 4.66 3.04 -12.80
C ILE A 208 4.12 4.27 -12.06
N GLY A 209 2.96 4.14 -11.40
CA GLY A 209 2.36 5.22 -10.62
C GLY A 209 3.26 5.70 -9.47
N PRO A 210 3.68 4.81 -8.55
CA PRO A 210 4.65 5.13 -7.50
C PRO A 210 5.91 5.83 -8.01
N LEU A 211 6.53 5.31 -9.08
CA LEU A 211 7.75 5.88 -9.65
C LEU A 211 7.49 7.28 -10.25
N GLY A 212 6.35 7.49 -10.90
CA GLY A 212 5.95 8.80 -11.40
C GLY A 212 5.79 9.84 -10.27
N ILE A 213 5.15 9.44 -9.15
CA ILE A 213 4.99 10.32 -7.98
C ILE A 213 6.34 10.64 -7.34
N ILE A 214 7.24 9.65 -7.23
CA ILE A 214 8.61 9.87 -6.75
C ILE A 214 9.34 10.85 -7.65
N GLY A 215 9.26 10.68 -8.97
CA GLY A 215 9.87 11.59 -9.95
C GLY A 215 9.36 13.03 -9.81
N LEU A 216 8.05 13.21 -9.59
CA LEU A 216 7.43 14.53 -9.38
C LEU A 216 7.83 15.19 -8.06
N LEU A 217 8.02 14.39 -7.00
CA LEU A 217 8.38 14.88 -5.67
C LEU A 217 9.90 14.95 -5.46
N TYR A 218 10.74 14.42 -6.35
CA TYR A 218 12.16 14.37 -6.13
C TYR A 218 12.83 15.73 -6.36
N SER A 219 13.62 16.18 -5.39
CA SER A 219 14.47 17.36 -5.52
C SER A 219 15.87 17.06 -5.00
N THR A 220 16.86 17.07 -5.91
CA THR A 220 18.28 16.83 -5.59
C THR A 220 18.83 17.79 -4.54
N LYS A 221 18.23 18.98 -4.40
CA LYS A 221 18.66 20.01 -3.45
C LYS A 221 18.13 19.79 -2.03
N ALA A 222 16.98 19.14 -1.90
CA ALA A 222 16.24 19.08 -0.63
C ALA A 222 16.23 17.68 0.00
N VAL A 223 16.70 16.67 -0.73
CA VAL A 223 16.43 15.27 -0.41
C VAL A 223 17.69 14.43 -0.50
N ASN A 224 17.92 13.62 0.54
CA ASN A 224 18.84 12.51 0.47
C ASN A 224 18.12 11.29 -0.13
N PHE A 225 18.45 10.93 -1.37
CA PHE A 225 17.82 9.81 -2.08
C PHE A 225 18.01 8.46 -1.35
N ASN A 226 19.15 8.26 -0.70
CA ASN A 226 19.42 7.06 0.10
C ASN A 226 18.50 6.97 1.32
N MET A 227 18.21 8.11 1.97
CA MET A 227 17.23 8.16 3.05
C MET A 227 15.82 7.86 2.55
N PHE A 228 15.44 8.39 1.38
CA PHE A 228 14.17 8.06 0.76
C PHE A 228 14.02 6.55 0.51
N ILE A 229 15.02 5.90 -0.10
CA ILE A 229 15.03 4.45 -0.32
C ILE A 229 14.91 3.69 1.00
N LYS A 230 15.60 4.12 2.06
CA LYS A 230 15.48 3.53 3.39
C LYS A 230 14.05 3.62 3.91
N VAL A 231 13.40 4.78 3.81
CA VAL A 231 12.02 4.99 4.25
C VAL A 231 11.03 4.16 3.42
N PHE A 232 11.20 4.14 2.10
CA PHE A 232 10.39 3.34 1.18
C PHE A 232 10.51 1.84 1.49
N HIS A 233 11.73 1.34 1.67
CA HIS A 233 12.00 -0.05 2.06
C HIS A 233 11.38 -0.41 3.42
N LEU A 234 11.54 0.46 4.42
CA LEU A 234 10.92 0.24 5.73
C LEU A 234 9.39 0.26 5.62
N GLY A 235 8.81 1.15 4.82
CA GLY A 235 7.38 1.16 4.51
C GLY A 235 6.93 -0.16 3.89
N PHE A 236 7.67 -0.65 2.88
CA PHE A 236 7.40 -1.91 2.21
C PHE A 236 7.35 -3.10 3.17
N PHE A 237 8.36 -3.27 4.03
CA PHE A 237 8.35 -4.38 5.00
C PHE A 237 7.39 -4.15 6.19
N SER A 238 7.08 -2.89 6.52
CA SER A 238 6.10 -2.61 7.58
C SER A 238 4.66 -2.95 7.18
N TYR A 239 4.41 -3.28 5.91
CA TYR A 239 3.13 -3.82 5.48
C TYR A 239 2.77 -5.13 6.21
N PHE A 240 3.76 -5.96 6.57
CA PHE A 240 3.49 -7.14 7.40
C PHE A 240 2.93 -6.75 8.78
N LEU A 241 3.45 -5.67 9.38
CA LEU A 241 2.91 -5.14 10.64
C LEU A 241 1.50 -4.59 10.47
N VAL A 242 1.22 -3.89 9.36
CA VAL A 242 -0.14 -3.44 9.00
C VAL A 242 -1.06 -4.66 8.93
N PHE A 243 -0.70 -5.66 8.13
CA PHE A 243 -1.51 -6.85 7.91
C PHE A 243 -1.83 -7.62 9.20
N ILE A 244 -0.81 -7.85 10.05
CA ILE A 244 -1.00 -8.52 11.34
C ILE A 244 -1.88 -7.68 12.26
N SER A 245 -1.62 -6.37 12.35
CA SER A 245 -2.39 -5.46 13.20
C SER A 245 -3.85 -5.37 12.74
N GLU A 246 -4.09 -5.32 11.42
CA GLU A 246 -5.41 -5.34 10.83
C GLU A 246 -6.14 -6.65 11.11
N TYR A 247 -5.47 -7.79 11.02
CA TYR A 247 -6.06 -9.09 11.34
C TYR A 247 -6.49 -9.18 12.82
N ILE A 248 -5.63 -8.75 13.73
CA ILE A 248 -5.91 -8.71 15.17
C ILE A 248 -7.10 -7.77 15.44
N MET A 249 -7.04 -6.54 14.91
CA MET A 249 -8.09 -5.55 15.10
C MET A 249 -9.42 -6.00 14.48
N ALA A 250 -9.41 -6.59 13.28
CA ALA A 250 -10.58 -7.16 12.62
C ALA A 250 -11.24 -8.22 13.50
N THR A 251 -10.43 -9.08 14.12
CA THR A 251 -10.91 -10.11 15.05
C THR A 251 -11.62 -9.47 16.24
N PHE A 252 -11.01 -8.46 16.88
CA PHE A 252 -11.63 -7.76 18.02
C PHE A 252 -12.92 -7.01 17.64
N PHE A 253 -12.93 -6.27 16.54
CA PHE A 253 -14.13 -5.57 16.08
C PHE A 253 -15.26 -6.53 15.74
N ARG A 254 -14.96 -7.62 15.03
CA ARG A 254 -15.98 -8.63 14.70
C ARG A 254 -16.54 -9.28 15.96
N LEU A 255 -15.70 -9.66 16.92
CA LEU A 255 -16.16 -10.24 18.19
C LEU A 255 -17.01 -9.26 19.00
N GLY A 256 -16.60 -7.99 19.08
CA GLY A 256 -17.39 -6.95 19.75
C GLY A 256 -18.75 -6.75 19.07
N ILE A 257 -18.80 -6.78 17.74
CA ILE A 257 -20.03 -6.65 16.97
C ILE A 257 -20.92 -7.89 17.11
N PHE A 258 -20.36 -9.10 17.10
CA PHE A 258 -21.15 -10.31 17.39
C PHE A 258 -21.71 -10.29 18.81
N TYR A 259 -20.92 -9.83 19.78
CA TYR A 259 -21.38 -9.71 21.15
C TYR A 259 -22.55 -8.73 21.28
N TRP A 260 -22.54 -7.67 20.47
CA TRP A 260 -23.58 -6.65 20.49
C TRP A 260 -24.82 -7.01 19.66
N LEU A 261 -24.64 -7.45 18.41
CA LEU A 261 -25.71 -7.62 17.42
C LEU A 261 -26.15 -9.07 17.20
N GLU A 262 -25.31 -10.07 17.51
CA GLU A 262 -25.54 -11.46 17.09
C GLU A 262 -24.99 -12.47 18.11
N LYS A 263 -25.51 -12.40 19.34
CA LYS A 263 -25.03 -13.18 20.50
C LYS A 263 -25.09 -14.70 20.29
N ASP A 264 -26.02 -15.17 19.45
CA ASP A 264 -26.18 -16.59 19.13
C ASP A 264 -24.93 -17.22 18.50
N ILE A 265 -24.05 -16.43 17.87
CA ILE A 265 -22.77 -16.92 17.33
C ILE A 265 -21.92 -17.58 18.42
N PHE A 266 -21.98 -17.08 19.66
CA PHE A 266 -21.17 -17.62 20.76
C PHE A 266 -21.65 -18.99 21.25
N LYS A 267 -22.81 -19.48 20.80
CA LYS A 267 -23.21 -20.89 21.00
C LYS A 267 -22.28 -21.87 20.28
N LEU A 268 -21.53 -21.41 19.28
CA LEU A 268 -20.47 -22.18 18.61
C LEU A 268 -19.16 -22.21 19.42
N SER A 269 -19.01 -21.37 20.45
CA SER A 269 -17.78 -21.24 21.24
C SER A 269 -17.29 -22.53 21.93
N PRO A 270 -18.16 -23.48 22.34
CA PRO A 270 -17.68 -24.76 22.87
C PRO A 270 -16.97 -25.63 21.83
N LYS A 271 -17.25 -25.41 20.53
CA LYS A 271 -16.64 -26.17 19.41
C LYS A 271 -15.48 -25.43 18.77
N VAL A 272 -15.56 -24.10 18.70
CA VAL A 272 -14.57 -23.22 18.07
C VAL A 272 -14.14 -22.16 19.07
N PRO A 273 -12.85 -22.04 19.40
CA PRO A 273 -12.39 -20.99 20.29
C PRO A 273 -12.85 -19.61 19.82
N ALA A 274 -13.27 -18.74 20.74
CA ALA A 274 -13.92 -17.47 20.40
C ALA A 274 -13.10 -16.63 19.41
N ILE A 275 -11.76 -16.62 19.53
CA ILE A 275 -10.86 -15.87 18.64
C ILE A 275 -10.97 -16.29 17.16
N PHE A 276 -11.38 -17.53 16.88
CA PHE A 276 -11.53 -18.06 15.52
C PHE A 276 -12.95 -17.92 14.97
N LEU A 277 -13.95 -17.65 15.81
CA LEU A 277 -15.35 -17.49 15.38
C LEU A 277 -15.52 -16.55 14.17
N PRO A 278 -14.83 -15.40 14.07
CA PRO A 278 -15.00 -14.48 12.94
C PRO A 278 -14.55 -15.01 11.57
N TRP A 279 -13.96 -16.20 11.53
CA TRP A 279 -13.27 -16.75 10.37
C TRP A 279 -13.81 -18.12 9.92
N VAL A 280 -14.67 -18.78 10.69
CA VAL A 280 -15.05 -20.22 10.51
C VAL A 280 -16.55 -20.41 10.17
N PHE A 281 -17.26 -19.38 9.73
CA PHE A 281 -18.71 -19.45 9.51
C PHE A 281 -19.16 -20.45 8.44
N SER A 282 -18.35 -20.63 7.39
CA SER A 282 -18.67 -21.52 6.26
C SER A 282 -18.82 -22.98 6.70
N ASP A 283 -18.06 -23.40 7.71
CA ASP A 283 -17.90 -24.80 8.07
C ASP A 283 -19.02 -25.28 9.00
N HIS A 284 -19.84 -24.35 9.50
CA HIS A 284 -20.92 -24.61 10.44
C HIS A 284 -22.30 -24.21 9.92
N ASN A 285 -22.43 -23.92 8.61
CA ASN A 285 -23.67 -23.50 7.97
C ASN A 285 -24.36 -22.30 8.66
N TYR A 286 -23.59 -21.49 9.41
CA TYR A 286 -24.12 -20.34 10.11
C TYR A 286 -24.27 -19.16 9.14
N LYS A 287 -25.47 -18.58 9.06
CA LYS A 287 -25.76 -17.43 8.20
C LYS A 287 -25.78 -16.15 9.05
N ILE A 288 -24.73 -15.35 8.93
CA ILE A 288 -24.59 -14.05 9.62
C ILE A 288 -25.68 -13.09 9.14
N ASN A 289 -26.27 -12.33 10.06
CA ASN A 289 -27.17 -11.24 9.70
C ASN A 289 -26.45 -10.19 8.84
N ARG A 290 -27.11 -9.69 7.78
CA ARG A 290 -26.56 -8.69 6.86
C ARG A 290 -26.11 -7.42 7.59
N LEU A 291 -26.83 -6.98 8.62
CA LEU A 291 -26.46 -5.80 9.40
C LEU A 291 -25.17 -6.04 10.17
N THR A 292 -25.03 -7.20 10.82
CA THR A 292 -23.81 -7.60 11.53
C THR A 292 -22.64 -7.67 10.55
N ALA A 293 -22.83 -8.30 9.39
CA ALA A 293 -21.80 -8.39 8.36
C ALA A 293 -21.35 -7.00 7.88
N PHE A 294 -22.30 -6.10 7.61
CA PHE A 294 -22.01 -4.71 7.25
C PHE A 294 -21.25 -3.96 8.35
N ALA A 295 -21.71 -4.06 9.61
CA ALA A 295 -21.06 -3.41 10.74
C ALA A 295 -19.62 -3.92 10.90
N CYS A 296 -19.39 -5.22 10.75
CA CYS A 296 -18.06 -5.84 10.78
C CYS A 296 -17.15 -5.31 9.67
N GLU A 297 -17.66 -5.23 8.43
CA GLU A 297 -16.93 -4.68 7.29
C GLU A 297 -16.61 -3.19 7.49
N PHE A 298 -17.59 -2.41 7.97
CA PHE A 298 -17.43 -0.99 8.21
C PHE A 298 -16.40 -0.70 9.31
N ALA A 299 -16.52 -1.35 10.47
CA ALA A 299 -15.58 -1.16 11.57
C ALA A 299 -14.16 -1.56 11.15
N THR A 300 -14.01 -2.71 10.49
CA THR A 300 -12.69 -3.21 10.07
C THR A 300 -12.08 -2.32 8.98
N ASN A 301 -12.78 -2.13 7.88
CA ASN A 301 -12.23 -1.52 6.67
C ASN A 301 -12.29 0.01 6.69
N CYS A 302 -13.30 0.61 7.31
CA CYS A 302 -13.50 2.06 7.30
C CYS A 302 -12.96 2.75 8.56
N ILE A 303 -12.81 2.04 9.68
CA ILE A 303 -12.30 2.64 10.92
C ILE A 303 -10.90 2.11 11.22
N GLY A 304 -10.77 0.81 11.44
CA GLY A 304 -9.54 0.24 11.96
C GLY A 304 -8.37 0.27 10.99
N ALA A 305 -8.54 -0.25 9.77
CA ALA A 305 -7.49 -0.30 8.76
C ALA A 305 -6.90 1.10 8.46
N PRO A 306 -7.72 2.15 8.21
CA PRO A 306 -7.22 3.52 8.06
C PRO A 306 -6.37 4.04 9.21
N ILE A 307 -6.78 3.77 10.46
CA ILE A 307 -6.04 4.20 11.64
C ILE A 307 -4.68 3.49 11.71
N ILE A 308 -4.68 2.16 11.54
CA ILE A 308 -3.47 1.33 11.61
C ILE A 308 -2.46 1.74 10.54
N GLU A 309 -2.91 1.88 9.29
CA GLU A 309 -2.03 2.25 8.19
C GLU A 309 -1.39 3.63 8.39
N GLU A 310 -2.15 4.66 8.77
CA GLU A 310 -1.60 5.99 8.99
C GLU A 310 -0.62 6.04 10.18
N LEU A 311 -0.92 5.30 11.25
CA LEU A 311 -0.02 5.16 12.39
C LEU A 311 1.29 4.47 12.00
N ILE A 312 1.23 3.41 11.20
CA ILE A 312 2.44 2.69 10.77
C ILE A 312 3.27 3.53 9.80
N LYS A 313 2.68 4.27 8.86
CA LYS A 313 3.42 5.21 8.00
C LYS A 313 4.20 6.23 8.84
N TYR A 314 3.55 6.80 9.85
CA TYR A 314 4.18 7.71 10.78
C TYR A 314 5.35 7.05 11.51
N LYS A 315 5.15 5.84 12.06
CA LYS A 315 6.20 5.08 12.75
C LYS A 315 7.37 4.72 11.84
N VAL A 316 7.13 4.40 10.57
CA VAL A 316 8.17 4.13 9.57
C VAL A 316 9.09 5.33 9.40
N VAL A 317 8.54 6.53 9.23
CA VAL A 317 9.33 7.75 9.08
C VAL A 317 10.15 8.04 10.36
N MET A 318 9.56 7.77 11.53
CA MET A 318 10.24 7.88 12.82
C MET A 318 11.39 6.87 12.99
N TRP A 319 11.16 5.59 12.68
CA TRP A 319 12.16 4.53 12.77
C TRP A 319 13.30 4.70 11.79
N ALA A 320 13.01 5.24 10.60
CA ALA A 320 14.02 5.59 9.64
C ALA A 320 15.00 6.66 10.19
N LYS A 321 14.61 7.39 11.25
CA LYS A 321 15.23 8.63 11.72
C LYS A 321 15.34 9.65 10.59
N ALA A 322 14.42 9.57 9.64
CA ALA A 322 14.43 10.41 8.45
C ALA A 322 14.08 11.86 8.80
N ILE A 323 13.28 12.03 9.86
CA ILE A 323 12.98 13.30 10.48
C ILE A 323 13.46 13.18 11.92
N LYS A 324 14.56 13.86 12.25
CA LYS A 324 14.94 14.02 13.65
C LYS A 324 13.92 14.97 14.26
N ILE A 325 12.88 14.42 14.87
CA ILE A 325 11.99 15.21 15.73
C ILE A 325 12.91 15.83 16.77
N TRP A 326 12.87 17.16 16.90
CA TRP A 326 13.33 17.82 18.12
C TRP A 326 12.59 17.14 19.26
N GLN A 327 13.25 16.22 19.96
CA GLN A 327 12.60 15.59 21.11
C GLN A 327 12.24 16.74 22.04
N ILE A 328 10.97 16.79 22.44
CA ILE A 328 10.49 17.76 23.42
C ILE A 328 11.32 17.48 24.68
N GLY A 329 12.36 18.30 24.92
CA GLY A 329 13.34 18.08 25.98
C GLY A 329 14.81 18.12 25.55
N ASP A 330 15.13 18.03 24.25
CA ASP A 330 16.48 18.39 23.80
C ASP A 330 16.68 19.88 24.09
N PRO A 331 17.67 20.27 24.92
CA PRO A 331 17.93 21.67 25.18
C PRO A 331 18.16 22.35 23.84
N LEU A 332 17.43 23.44 23.59
CA LEU A 332 17.68 24.29 22.43
C LEU A 332 19.19 24.54 22.37
N PRO A 333 19.84 24.39 21.21
CA PRO A 333 21.25 24.69 21.08
C PRO A 333 21.42 26.11 21.60
N ARG A 334 22.11 26.26 22.74
CA ARG A 334 22.44 27.58 23.29
C ARG A 334 23.12 28.32 22.15
N PHE A 335 22.57 29.46 21.77
CA PHE A 335 23.22 30.27 20.76
C PHE A 335 24.59 30.62 21.34
N PRO A 336 25.68 30.49 20.55
CA PRO A 336 26.99 30.96 21.00
C PRO A 336 26.88 32.47 21.25
N GLY A 337 26.76 32.85 22.53
CA GLY A 337 26.38 34.19 22.98
C GLY A 337 25.46 34.22 24.20
N ASP A 338 24.73 33.13 24.49
CA ASP A 338 23.85 33.01 25.66
C ASP A 338 24.54 32.39 26.89
N ASP A 339 25.87 32.28 26.88
CA ASP A 339 26.56 32.00 28.12
C ASP A 339 26.33 33.22 29.02
N PRO A 340 25.61 33.09 30.16
CA PRO A 340 25.53 34.19 31.10
C PRO A 340 26.98 34.60 31.38
N PRO A 341 27.30 35.91 31.35
CA PRO A 341 28.66 36.38 31.58
C PRO A 341 29.15 35.64 32.81
N SER A 342 30.17 34.81 32.62
CA SER A 342 30.71 33.97 33.66
C SER A 342 31.30 34.93 34.68
N ALA A 343 30.46 35.29 35.65
CA ALA A 343 30.87 35.89 36.90
C ALA A 343 31.59 34.81 37.70
N THR A 344 32.70 34.31 37.16
CA THR A 344 33.72 33.63 37.93
C THR A 344 34.51 34.77 38.55
N PRO A 345 34.44 34.97 39.88
CA PRO A 345 35.34 35.89 40.54
C PRO A 345 36.76 35.43 40.23
N GLN A 346 37.57 36.30 39.63
CA GLN A 346 39.00 36.08 39.49
C GLN A 346 39.56 35.85 40.90
N GLN A 347 39.84 34.60 41.25
CA GLN A 347 40.73 34.33 42.37
C GLN A 347 42.16 34.68 41.92
N PRO A 348 42.86 35.56 42.65
CA PRO A 348 44.24 35.90 42.34
C PRO A 348 45.12 34.67 42.52
N SER A 349 45.81 34.29 41.45
CA SER A 349 46.79 33.22 41.41
C SER A 349 48.00 33.54 42.28
N LEU A 350 48.29 32.69 43.26
CA LEU A 350 49.61 32.58 43.87
C LEU A 350 50.56 31.83 42.93
N PRO A 351 51.83 32.27 42.79
CA PRO A 351 52.82 31.53 42.02
C PRO A 351 53.44 30.48 42.95
N MET A 352 53.31 29.20 42.61
CA MET A 352 54.26 28.20 43.10
C MET A 352 54.70 27.30 41.96
N ALA A 353 55.99 27.42 41.68
CA ALA A 353 56.79 26.50 40.91
C ALA A 353 56.82 25.13 41.60
N HIS A 354 56.74 24.06 40.82
CA HIS A 354 57.79 23.04 40.85
C HIS A 354 57.69 22.14 39.62
N GLN A 355 58.82 22.05 38.92
CA GLN A 355 59.14 21.03 37.94
C GLN A 355 59.11 19.65 38.61
N SER A 356 58.58 18.65 37.90
CA SER A 356 59.19 17.32 37.90
C SER A 356 58.88 16.62 36.58
N ALA A 357 59.97 16.20 35.93
CA ALA A 357 59.97 15.43 34.71
C ALA A 357 59.45 14.01 35.00
N GLY A 358 58.45 13.58 34.24
CA GLY A 358 57.94 12.22 34.23
C GLY A 358 57.70 11.78 32.80
N ALA A 359 58.66 11.03 32.27
CA ALA A 359 58.52 10.29 31.02
C ALA A 359 57.39 9.26 31.17
N GLY A 360 56.34 9.36 30.37
CA GLY A 360 55.20 8.46 30.48
C GLY A 360 54.14 8.65 29.40
N THR A 361 54.14 7.70 28.45
CA THR A 361 52.98 7.17 27.74
C THR A 361 52.27 8.01 26.67
N ASN A 362 52.49 7.59 25.42
CA ASN A 362 51.52 7.46 24.32
C ASN A 362 50.32 8.44 24.35
N ALA A 363 50.55 9.62 23.77
CA ALA A 363 49.48 10.49 23.31
C ALA A 363 48.60 9.75 22.30
N GLN A 364 47.39 9.34 22.70
CA GLN A 364 46.34 8.87 21.79
C GLN A 364 45.64 10.08 21.14
N PRO A 365 45.79 10.32 19.83
CA PRO A 365 44.95 11.26 19.11
C PRO A 365 43.66 10.53 18.67
N ARG A 366 42.78 10.16 19.61
CA ARG A 366 41.51 9.49 19.29
C ARG A 366 40.24 10.15 19.82
N LYS A 367 40.31 11.16 20.69
CA LYS A 367 39.09 11.80 21.26
C LYS A 367 38.48 12.92 20.40
N ASN A 368 39.20 13.53 19.46
CA ASN A 368 38.67 14.65 18.67
C ASN A 368 37.87 14.24 17.42
N LYS A 369 37.93 12.97 16.99
CA LYS A 369 37.13 12.49 15.85
C LYS A 369 35.65 12.25 16.21
N ALA A 370 35.35 11.99 17.48
CA ALA A 370 33.97 11.79 17.94
C ALA A 370 33.19 13.11 18.08
N LEU A 371 33.85 14.22 18.43
CA LEU A 371 33.20 15.54 18.54
C LEU A 371 32.99 16.21 17.17
N ALA A 372 33.85 15.93 16.19
CA ALA A 372 33.69 16.43 14.82
C ALA A 372 32.57 15.69 14.06
N SER A 373 32.31 14.42 14.38
CA SER A 373 31.23 13.63 13.76
C SER A 373 29.83 13.98 14.27
N SER A 374 29.69 14.67 15.41
CA SER A 374 28.36 14.98 15.99
C SER A 374 27.76 16.29 15.49
N LYS A 375 28.53 17.11 14.75
CA LYS A 375 28.07 18.34 14.09
C LYS A 375 27.95 18.16 12.57
N ALA A 376 27.63 16.95 12.10
CA ALA A 376 27.15 16.78 10.73
C ALA A 376 26.00 17.77 10.53
N THR A 377 26.23 18.78 9.70
CA THR A 377 25.40 19.97 9.54
C THR A 377 24.02 19.53 9.10
N GLN A 378 23.11 19.42 10.08
CA GLN A 378 21.79 18.88 9.81
C GLN A 378 21.04 19.85 8.93
N VAL A 379 20.73 19.36 7.74
CA VAL A 379 19.91 20.05 6.76
C VAL A 379 18.60 20.43 7.45
N PRO A 380 18.26 21.72 7.52
CA PRO A 380 17.02 22.13 8.15
C PRO A 380 15.86 21.40 7.47
N ALA A 381 15.03 20.75 8.27
CA ALA A 381 13.89 20.01 7.76
C ALA A 381 13.01 20.98 6.95
N THR A 382 12.83 20.70 5.66
CA THR A 382 11.92 21.48 4.81
C THR A 382 10.59 20.76 4.73
N ILE A 383 9.50 21.46 4.40
CA ILE A 383 8.20 20.80 4.15
C ILE A 383 8.31 19.69 3.10
N HIS A 384 9.20 19.86 2.12
CA HIS A 384 9.47 18.88 1.08
C HIS A 384 10.02 17.57 1.65
N THR A 385 10.87 17.63 2.66
CA THR A 385 11.40 16.47 3.38
C THR A 385 10.28 15.67 4.08
N TYR A 386 9.35 16.34 4.76
CA TYR A 386 8.18 15.69 5.38
C TYR A 386 7.30 15.00 4.33
N MET A 387 7.00 15.72 3.24
CA MET A 387 6.19 15.21 2.14
C MET A 387 6.80 13.96 1.53
N LEU A 388 8.08 14.02 1.15
CA LEU A 388 8.72 12.93 0.46
C LEU A 388 8.84 11.69 1.34
N TYR A 389 9.21 11.82 2.62
CA TYR A 389 9.37 10.64 3.48
C TYR A 389 8.02 10.01 3.86
N MET A 390 7.00 10.81 4.17
CA MET A 390 5.67 10.25 4.43
C MET A 390 5.09 9.59 3.18
N VAL A 391 5.19 10.24 2.01
CA VAL A 391 4.74 9.65 0.75
C VAL A 391 5.56 8.40 0.42
N GLY A 392 6.88 8.41 0.66
CA GLY A 392 7.74 7.23 0.51
C GLY A 392 7.30 6.06 1.38
N ALA A 393 6.95 6.30 2.64
CA ALA A 393 6.40 5.27 3.53
C ALA A 393 5.05 4.73 3.00
N GLY A 394 4.15 5.62 2.55
CA GLY A 394 2.88 5.24 1.94
C GLY A 394 3.03 4.45 0.63
N LEU A 395 3.98 4.83 -0.22
CA LEU A 395 4.30 4.13 -1.46
C LEU A 395 4.86 2.74 -1.18
N GLY A 396 5.74 2.59 -0.18
CA GLY A 396 6.28 1.28 0.22
C GLY A 396 5.16 0.33 0.62
N LEU A 397 4.24 0.77 1.49
CA LEU A 397 3.06 -0.01 1.90
C LEU A 397 2.17 -0.37 0.70
N LYS A 398 1.87 0.61 -0.15
CA LYS A 398 1.05 0.43 -1.36
C LYS A 398 1.68 -0.57 -2.32
N THR A 399 3.01 -0.55 -2.50
CA THR A 399 3.71 -1.49 -3.37
C THR A 399 3.51 -2.93 -2.91
N LEU A 400 3.67 -3.23 -1.61
CA LEU A 400 3.48 -4.61 -1.13
C LEU A 400 2.00 -5.04 -1.14
N ASP A 401 1.05 -4.13 -0.83
CA ASP A 401 -0.38 -4.44 -1.02
C ASP A 401 -0.71 -4.74 -2.49
N ASN A 402 -0.16 -3.95 -3.42
CA ASN A 402 -0.32 -4.19 -4.85
C ASN A 402 0.25 -5.55 -5.26
N PHE A 403 1.43 -5.91 -4.74
CA PHE A 403 2.03 -7.23 -5.00
C PHE A 403 1.11 -8.35 -4.53
N ARG A 404 0.69 -8.32 -3.26
CA ARG A 404 -0.23 -9.32 -2.71
C ARG A 404 -1.48 -9.44 -3.57
N ARG A 405 -2.13 -8.31 -3.87
CA ARG A 405 -3.41 -8.33 -4.57
C ARG A 405 -3.25 -8.78 -6.01
N ILE A 406 -2.33 -8.22 -6.80
CA ILE A 406 -2.12 -8.62 -8.19
C ILE A 406 -1.85 -10.13 -8.28
N LEU A 407 -1.01 -10.66 -7.38
CA LEU A 407 -0.64 -12.08 -7.41
C LEU A 407 -1.77 -13.00 -6.94
N MET A 408 -2.58 -12.61 -5.96
CA MET A 408 -3.70 -13.43 -5.47
C MET A 408 -4.92 -13.40 -6.39
N TYR A 409 -5.08 -12.33 -7.15
CA TYR A 409 -6.35 -11.99 -7.78
C TYR A 409 -6.33 -12.08 -9.30
N THR A 410 -5.16 -12.07 -9.93
CA THR A 410 -5.08 -12.22 -11.38
C THR A 410 -5.34 -13.66 -11.81
N LYS A 411 -6.46 -13.88 -12.50
CA LYS A 411 -6.83 -15.14 -13.11
C LYS A 411 -6.34 -15.20 -14.57
N PRO A 412 -6.05 -16.40 -15.10
CA PRO A 412 -5.57 -16.55 -16.48
C PRO A 412 -6.49 -15.95 -17.54
N GLY A 413 -7.81 -16.03 -17.36
CA GLY A 413 -8.81 -15.59 -18.34
C GLY A 413 -9.09 -14.08 -18.40
N GLN A 414 -8.33 -13.24 -17.71
CA GLN A 414 -8.59 -11.79 -17.68
C GLN A 414 -7.71 -11.06 -18.69
N THR A 415 -8.36 -10.55 -19.75
CA THR A 415 -7.72 -9.85 -20.86
C THR A 415 -7.13 -8.49 -20.50
N HIS A 416 -7.64 -7.82 -19.45
CA HIS A 416 -7.24 -6.45 -19.09
C HIS A 416 -6.37 -6.33 -17.84
N LYS A 417 -5.81 -7.44 -17.34
CA LYS A 417 -4.98 -7.49 -16.12
C LYS A 417 -3.81 -6.50 -16.13
N HIS A 418 -3.16 -6.27 -17.27
CA HIS A 418 -2.06 -5.30 -17.41
C HIS A 418 -2.52 -3.86 -17.16
N LEU A 419 -3.64 -3.45 -17.77
CA LEU A 419 -4.22 -2.13 -17.57
C LEU A 419 -4.62 -1.94 -16.11
N PHE A 420 -5.24 -2.94 -15.48
CA PHE A 420 -5.64 -2.87 -14.08
C PHE A 420 -4.45 -2.78 -13.13
N ALA A 421 -3.38 -3.54 -13.39
CA ALA A 421 -2.15 -3.44 -12.61
C ALA A 421 -1.58 -2.02 -12.66
N ALA A 422 -1.51 -1.41 -13.85
CA ALA A 422 -1.07 -0.03 -14.03
C ALA A 422 -1.98 0.99 -13.31
N LEU A 423 -3.31 0.91 -13.51
CA LEU A 423 -4.28 1.81 -12.90
C LEU A 423 -4.29 1.72 -11.37
N ARG A 424 -4.07 0.52 -10.81
CA ARG A 424 -3.92 0.33 -9.37
C ARG A 424 -2.69 1.04 -8.82
N GLY A 425 -1.59 1.05 -9.58
CA GLY A 425 -0.41 1.85 -9.29
C GLY A 425 -0.71 3.35 -9.29
N LEU A 426 -1.52 3.83 -10.23
CA LEU A 426 -1.80 5.25 -10.43
C LEU A 426 -2.74 5.88 -9.39
N PHE A 427 -3.60 5.09 -8.73
CA PHE A 427 -4.63 5.65 -7.86
C PHE A 427 -4.05 6.26 -6.56
N PRO A 428 -4.10 7.59 -6.34
CA PRO A 428 -3.19 8.28 -5.42
C PRO A 428 -3.70 8.38 -3.97
N VAL A 429 -4.61 7.50 -3.52
CA VAL A 429 -5.24 7.65 -2.19
C VAL A 429 -4.22 7.54 -1.06
N GLN A 430 -3.33 6.56 -1.14
CA GLN A 430 -2.31 6.31 -0.11
C GLN A 430 -1.34 7.49 -0.01
N GLU A 431 -1.00 8.07 -1.15
CA GLU A 431 -0.10 9.21 -1.31
C GLU A 431 -0.75 10.51 -0.82
N LEU A 432 -2.04 10.72 -1.11
CA LEU A 432 -2.80 11.86 -0.59
C LEU A 432 -2.96 11.78 0.93
N CYS A 433 -3.23 10.60 1.49
CA CYS A 433 -3.30 10.41 2.94
C CYS A 433 -1.95 10.70 3.59
N ALA A 434 -0.86 10.14 3.05
CA ALA A 434 0.49 10.42 3.52
C ALA A 434 0.86 11.91 3.42
N ALA A 435 0.48 12.59 2.34
CA ALA A 435 0.69 14.02 2.13
C ALA A 435 -0.09 14.89 3.13
N LEU A 436 -1.35 14.54 3.45
CA LEU A 436 -2.14 15.23 4.47
C LEU A 436 -1.48 15.12 5.85
N THR A 437 -1.03 13.92 6.21
CA THR A 437 -0.29 13.67 7.45
C THR A 437 1.01 14.47 7.47
N ALA A 438 1.77 14.48 6.35
CA ALA A 438 3.01 15.24 6.21
C ALA A 438 2.83 16.75 6.37
N ILE A 439 1.78 17.32 5.78
CA ILE A 439 1.47 18.76 5.87
C ILE A 439 1.17 19.16 7.31
N ARG A 440 0.37 18.36 8.03
CA ARG A 440 0.06 18.64 9.43
C ARG A 440 1.28 18.53 10.32
N TRP A 441 2.11 17.53 10.06
CA TRP A 441 3.37 17.35 10.78
C TRP A 441 4.33 18.52 10.49
N ALA A 442 4.54 18.88 9.23
CA ALA A 442 5.38 20.02 8.85
C ALA A 442 4.85 21.35 9.43
N ARG A 443 3.54 21.54 9.48
CA ARG A 443 2.93 22.74 10.07
C ARG A 443 3.25 22.87 11.56
N ARG A 444 3.12 21.76 12.30
CA ARG A 444 3.48 21.68 13.72
C ARG A 444 4.97 21.99 13.92
N ASP A 445 5.85 21.33 13.17
CA ASP A 445 7.28 21.38 13.43
C ASP A 445 7.95 22.65 12.87
N LEU A 446 7.50 23.18 11.72
CA LEU A 446 8.13 24.34 11.07
C LEU A 446 7.52 25.68 11.50
N LEU A 447 6.22 25.72 11.77
CA LEU A 447 5.52 26.95 12.10
C LEU A 447 5.15 27.03 13.59
N GLY A 448 5.24 25.94 14.34
CA GLY A 448 4.68 25.87 15.70
C GLY A 448 3.15 25.93 15.69
N GLU A 449 2.53 25.86 14.51
CA GLU A 449 1.09 25.92 14.33
C GLU A 449 0.52 24.51 14.46
N GLY A 450 -0.26 24.28 15.50
CA GLY A 450 -0.92 23.01 15.69
C GLY A 450 -1.40 22.82 17.11
N PRO A 451 -2.06 21.68 17.38
CA PRO A 451 -2.30 21.25 18.74
C PRO A 451 -1.00 21.33 19.53
N ALA A 452 -0.94 22.24 20.51
CA ALA A 452 0.22 22.44 21.35
C ALA A 452 0.67 21.07 21.88
N ALA A 453 1.99 20.83 21.85
CA ALA A 453 2.62 19.59 22.24
C ALA A 453 2.18 19.07 23.63
N GLY A 454 1.54 19.92 24.45
CA GLY A 454 1.08 19.59 25.78
C GLY A 454 -0.26 18.86 25.93
N ARG A 455 -1.17 18.79 24.93
CA ARG A 455 -2.47 18.11 25.19
C ARG A 455 -3.27 17.55 24.03
N ALA A 456 -3.19 18.15 22.85
CA ALA A 456 -3.99 17.64 21.75
C ALA A 456 -3.24 16.50 21.05
N GLY A 457 -3.65 15.27 21.37
CA GLY A 457 -2.92 14.05 21.06
C GLY A 457 -2.56 13.89 19.59
N ALA A 458 -1.48 13.14 19.36
CA ALA A 458 -0.92 12.83 18.03
C ALA A 458 -1.98 12.35 17.02
N TRP A 459 -3.11 11.80 17.49
CA TRP A 459 -4.25 11.42 16.66
C TRP A 459 -4.75 12.55 15.73
N ARG A 460 -4.71 13.83 16.15
CA ARG A 460 -5.14 14.97 15.30
C ARG A 460 -4.28 15.15 14.05
N LEU A 461 -3.06 14.63 14.03
CA LEU A 461 -2.22 14.62 12.84
C LEU A 461 -2.84 13.73 11.75
N PHE A 462 -3.43 12.60 12.15
CA PHE A 462 -3.90 11.55 11.24
C PHE A 462 -5.37 11.70 10.84
N VAL A 463 -6.20 12.42 11.60
CA VAL A 463 -7.66 12.50 11.36
C VAL A 463 -8.06 12.69 9.89
N PRO A 464 -7.53 13.65 9.12
CA PRO A 464 -7.99 13.87 7.74
C PRO A 464 -7.59 12.72 6.83
N SER A 465 -6.40 12.17 7.04
CA SER A 465 -5.86 11.04 6.30
C SER A 465 -6.67 9.78 6.59
N VAL A 466 -6.96 9.52 7.86
CA VAL A 466 -7.84 8.44 8.32
C VAL A 466 -9.24 8.59 7.73
N LEU A 467 -9.83 9.79 7.75
CA LEU A 467 -11.16 10.03 7.16
C LEU A 467 -11.15 9.84 5.63
N LEU A 468 -10.16 10.39 4.93
CA LEU A 468 -10.04 10.21 3.48
C LEU A 468 -9.92 8.73 3.10
N HIS A 469 -9.09 8.00 3.85
CA HIS A 469 -8.90 6.57 3.64
C HIS A 469 -10.16 5.78 4.02
N ALA A 470 -10.85 6.13 5.10
CA ALA A 470 -12.15 5.59 5.47
C ALA A 470 -13.18 5.74 4.34
N PHE A 471 -13.29 6.94 3.75
CA PHE A 471 -14.18 7.17 2.61
C PHE A 471 -13.78 6.39 1.36
N ALA A 472 -12.47 6.23 1.12
CA ALA A 472 -11.98 5.40 0.01
C ALA A 472 -12.36 3.93 0.20
N ASN A 473 -12.24 3.41 1.42
CA ASN A 473 -12.62 2.04 1.75
C ASN A 473 -14.14 1.87 1.73
N PHE A 474 -14.91 2.83 2.23
CA PHE A 474 -16.38 2.82 2.18
C PHE A 474 -16.92 2.82 0.74
N ARG A 475 -16.24 3.50 -0.17
CA ARG A 475 -16.56 3.45 -1.60
C ARG A 475 -16.29 2.05 -2.19
N GLY A 476 -15.19 1.43 -1.76
CA GLY A 476 -14.77 0.10 -2.18
C GLY A 476 -15.58 -1.03 -1.56
N THR A 477 -16.18 -0.81 -0.38
CA THR A 477 -17.06 -1.80 0.27
C THR A 477 -18.31 -1.97 -0.57
N ARG A 478 -18.35 -3.04 -1.36
CA ARG A 478 -19.62 -3.69 -1.62
C ARG A 478 -20.05 -4.29 -0.29
N PRO A 479 -21.22 -3.93 0.26
CA PRO A 479 -21.76 -4.69 1.37
C PRO A 479 -21.88 -6.14 0.89
N VAL A 480 -21.29 -7.08 1.62
CA VAL A 480 -21.20 -8.53 1.33
C VAL A 480 -19.85 -8.92 0.71
N PHE A 481 -18.93 -9.34 1.58
CA PHE A 481 -17.80 -10.24 1.32
C PHE A 481 -18.13 -11.28 0.24
N LYS A 482 -17.77 -10.99 -1.02
CA LYS A 482 -17.41 -12.06 -1.97
C LYS A 482 -15.90 -12.18 -1.96
N TRP A 483 -15.38 -12.93 -0.98
CA TRP A 483 -14.04 -13.54 -1.06
C TRP A 483 -13.94 -14.50 -2.28
N LYS A 484 -15.09 -14.90 -2.84
CA LYS A 484 -15.25 -15.48 -4.18
C LYS A 484 -15.53 -14.40 -5.24
N ALA A 485 -14.79 -13.31 -5.27
CA ALA A 485 -14.87 -12.40 -6.40
C ALA A 485 -14.14 -13.08 -7.56
N ASP A 486 -14.89 -13.69 -8.47
CA ASP A 486 -14.32 -14.15 -9.74
C ASP A 486 -13.67 -13.01 -10.55
N TYR A 487 -13.96 -11.77 -10.15
CA TYR A 487 -13.49 -10.51 -10.73
C TYR A 487 -12.97 -9.58 -9.63
N PRO A 488 -11.73 -9.77 -9.16
CA PRO A 488 -11.15 -8.91 -8.12
C PRO A 488 -10.88 -7.46 -8.57
N TRP A 489 -11.06 -7.16 -9.87
CA TRP A 489 -11.10 -5.81 -10.45
C TRP A 489 -12.36 -5.04 -10.06
N MET A 490 -13.40 -5.73 -9.58
CA MET A 490 -14.65 -5.11 -9.13
C MET A 490 -14.43 -4.10 -8.00
N ASP A 491 -13.33 -4.23 -7.25
CA ASP A 491 -12.90 -3.29 -6.20
C ASP A 491 -12.46 -1.94 -6.79
N ILE A 492 -11.89 -1.93 -8.00
CA ILE A 492 -11.55 -0.70 -8.74
C ILE A 492 -12.76 -0.21 -9.57
N GLN A 493 -13.85 -1.01 -9.60
CA GLN A 493 -15.06 -0.77 -10.39
C GLN A 493 -14.81 -0.55 -11.89
N LEU A 494 -13.64 -0.96 -12.40
CA LEU A 494 -13.34 -0.87 -13.81
C LEU A 494 -13.89 -2.12 -14.48
N GLN A 495 -14.90 -1.92 -15.34
CA GLN A 495 -15.30 -2.97 -16.26
C GLN A 495 -14.32 -3.01 -17.44
N PRO A 496 -14.06 -4.19 -18.00
CA PRO A 496 -13.45 -4.31 -19.31
C PRO A 496 -14.15 -3.36 -20.30
N PRO A 497 -13.41 -2.53 -21.07
CA PRO A 497 -14.03 -1.64 -22.06
C PRO A 497 -14.87 -2.39 -23.09
N ASN A 498 -14.59 -3.69 -23.29
CA ASN A 498 -15.16 -4.51 -24.34
C ASN A 498 -16.20 -5.53 -23.86
N THR A 499 -16.50 -5.62 -22.55
CA THR A 499 -17.63 -6.43 -22.11
C THR A 499 -18.89 -5.58 -22.10
N PRO A 500 -19.92 -5.90 -22.91
CA PRO A 500 -21.19 -5.20 -22.84
C PRO A 500 -21.73 -5.30 -21.41
N ASP A 501 -21.87 -4.15 -20.75
CA ASP A 501 -22.46 -4.09 -19.42
C ASP A 501 -23.95 -4.43 -19.59
N GLU A 502 -24.38 -5.60 -19.12
CA GLU A 502 -25.83 -5.91 -19.01
C GLU A 502 -26.54 -4.92 -18.06
N ALA A 503 -25.79 -4.06 -17.38
CA ALA A 503 -26.36 -2.97 -16.62
C ALA A 503 -26.99 -1.92 -17.55
N GLY A 504 -28.31 -1.80 -17.48
CA GLY A 504 -29.03 -0.74 -18.20
C GLY A 504 -28.45 0.66 -17.94
N LEU A 505 -28.67 1.59 -18.88
CA LEU A 505 -28.09 2.94 -18.92
C LEU A 505 -28.06 3.66 -17.56
N GLY A 506 -29.13 3.56 -16.75
CA GLY A 506 -29.20 4.18 -15.43
C GLY A 506 -28.13 3.67 -14.43
N ARG A 507 -27.76 2.39 -14.48
CA ARG A 507 -26.67 1.84 -13.66
C ARG A 507 -25.31 2.35 -14.13
N LEU A 508 -25.10 2.45 -15.43
CA LEU A 508 -23.87 3.01 -16.00
C LEU A 508 -23.72 4.50 -15.60
N VAL A 509 -24.77 5.30 -15.78
CA VAL A 509 -24.79 6.72 -15.40
C VAL A 509 -24.54 6.88 -13.90
N SER A 510 -25.22 6.12 -13.03
CA SER A 510 -25.01 6.22 -11.59
C SER A 510 -23.61 5.75 -11.13
N ARG A 511 -22.97 4.80 -11.81
CA ARG A 511 -21.56 4.45 -11.59
C ARG A 511 -20.64 5.58 -12.03
N GLY A 512 -20.86 6.13 -13.23
CA GLY A 512 -20.12 7.27 -13.76
C GLY A 512 -20.16 8.47 -12.83
N LEU A 513 -21.36 8.90 -12.42
CA LEU A 513 -21.56 10.02 -11.50
C LEU A 513 -20.85 9.80 -10.16
N ARG A 514 -20.94 8.60 -9.57
CA ARG A 514 -20.21 8.27 -8.35
C ARG A 514 -18.70 8.37 -8.55
N SER A 515 -18.16 7.90 -9.67
CA SER A 515 -16.74 7.98 -9.99
C SER A 515 -16.27 9.43 -10.20
N VAL A 516 -17.04 10.25 -10.91
CA VAL A 516 -16.76 11.68 -11.10
C VAL A 516 -16.80 12.41 -9.76
N LEU A 517 -17.82 12.17 -8.93
CA LEU A 517 -17.91 12.78 -7.60
C LEU A 517 -16.69 12.43 -6.74
N TRP A 518 -16.27 11.17 -6.73
CA TRP A 518 -15.08 10.76 -6.00
C TRP A 518 -13.79 11.37 -6.53
N ALA A 519 -13.61 11.38 -7.86
CA ALA A 519 -12.48 12.08 -8.48
C ALA A 519 -12.46 13.55 -8.10
N SER A 520 -13.61 14.22 -8.04
CA SER A 520 -13.72 15.62 -7.60
C SER A 520 -13.27 15.81 -6.14
N ILE A 521 -13.59 14.87 -5.25
CA ILE A 521 -13.12 14.88 -3.85
C ILE A 521 -11.60 14.74 -3.81
N LEU A 522 -11.04 13.77 -4.53
CA LEU A 522 -9.59 13.57 -4.60
C LEU A 522 -8.86 14.80 -5.16
N LEU A 523 -9.39 15.42 -6.21
CA LEU A 523 -8.85 16.66 -6.79
C LEU A 523 -8.92 17.83 -5.80
N ARG A 524 -10.00 17.96 -5.03
CA ARG A 524 -10.13 18.98 -3.97
C ARG A 524 -9.11 18.76 -2.85
N VAL A 525 -8.91 17.51 -2.42
CA VAL A 525 -7.89 17.16 -1.43
C VAL A 525 -6.50 17.47 -1.98
N LEU A 526 -6.20 17.10 -3.23
CA LEU A 526 -4.93 17.41 -3.88
C LEU A 526 -4.69 18.92 -3.95
N GLY A 527 -5.70 19.69 -4.36
CA GLY A 527 -5.65 21.16 -4.37
C GLY A 527 -5.40 21.75 -2.98
N HIS A 528 -6.02 21.17 -1.93
CA HIS A 528 -5.76 21.57 -0.54
C HIS A 528 -4.32 21.25 -0.11
N VAL A 529 -3.80 20.08 -0.46
CA VAL A 529 -2.42 19.64 -0.19
C VAL A 529 -1.43 20.62 -0.85
N ILE A 530 -1.60 20.89 -2.14
CA ILE A 530 -0.74 21.83 -2.88
C ILE A 530 -0.81 23.23 -2.27
N LYS A 531 -2.01 23.76 -2.04
CA LYS A 531 -2.20 25.10 -1.44
C LYS A 531 -1.55 25.21 -0.06
N SER A 532 -1.68 24.20 0.77
CA SER A 532 -1.10 24.16 2.12
C SER A 532 0.42 24.02 2.05
N TYR A 533 0.94 23.21 1.13
CA TYR A 533 2.38 23.09 0.87
C TYR A 533 3.01 24.46 0.57
N TRP A 534 2.42 25.20 -0.38
CA TRP A 534 2.91 26.54 -0.75
C TRP A 534 2.85 27.54 0.40
N ARG A 535 1.76 27.53 1.18
CA ARG A 535 1.60 28.42 2.34
C ARG A 535 2.66 28.15 3.41
N ILE A 536 2.84 26.89 3.80
CA ILE A 536 3.81 26.50 4.82
C ILE A 536 5.24 26.78 4.33
N SER A 537 5.54 26.47 3.08
CA SER A 537 6.85 26.78 2.48
C SER A 537 7.16 28.28 2.53
N LYS A 538 6.22 29.14 2.11
CA LYS A 538 6.38 30.60 2.14
C LYS A 538 6.53 31.14 3.57
N ALA A 539 5.72 30.63 4.51
CA ALA A 539 5.80 31.01 5.92
C ALA A 539 7.15 30.61 6.54
N HIS A 540 7.61 29.39 6.27
CA HIS A 540 8.90 28.89 6.73
C HIS A 540 10.05 29.75 6.16
N GLN A 541 10.06 30.03 4.86
CA GLN A 541 11.05 30.91 4.23
C GLN A 541 11.06 32.31 4.84
N ARG A 542 9.90 32.88 5.18
CA ARG A 542 9.82 34.17 5.87
C ARG A 542 10.48 34.12 7.25
N ARG A 543 10.22 33.08 8.05
CA ARG A 543 10.87 32.90 9.36
C ARG A 543 12.39 32.79 9.24
N VAL A 544 12.86 32.00 8.27
CA VAL A 544 14.30 31.85 8.00
C VAL A 544 14.93 33.19 7.61
N ARG A 545 14.27 33.98 6.74
CA ARG A 545 14.75 35.33 6.36
C ARG A 545 14.80 36.31 7.53
N LEU A 546 13.89 36.16 8.50
CA LEU A 546 13.85 37.00 9.70
C LEU A 546 14.81 36.52 10.80
N GLY A 547 15.61 35.46 10.56
CA GLY A 547 16.49 34.89 11.58
C GLY A 547 15.76 34.18 12.73
N LEU A 548 14.44 33.99 12.64
CA LEU A 548 13.60 33.43 13.71
C LEU A 548 13.74 31.90 13.87
N GLY A 549 14.62 31.26 13.08
CA GLY A 549 14.80 29.81 13.08
C GLY A 549 13.50 29.01 12.84
N PRO A 550 13.54 27.68 13.07
CA PRO A 550 12.33 26.89 13.28
C PRO A 550 11.57 27.45 14.50
N ALA A 551 10.24 27.27 14.52
CA ALA A 551 9.49 27.63 15.72
C ALA A 551 10.06 26.89 16.94
N PRO A 552 10.31 27.59 18.06
CA PRO A 552 10.69 26.89 19.28
C PRO A 552 9.60 25.86 19.57
N ALA A 553 10.02 24.64 19.92
CA ALA A 553 9.08 23.61 20.34
C ALA A 553 8.18 24.21 21.43
N PRO A 554 6.86 23.94 21.42
CA PRO A 554 5.98 24.45 22.46
C PRO A 554 6.57 24.04 23.79
N LEU A 555 6.90 25.01 24.65
CA LEU A 555 7.40 24.71 25.98
C LEU A 555 6.42 23.72 26.63
N PRO A 556 6.91 22.64 27.25
CA PRO A 556 6.03 21.75 27.99
C PRO A 556 5.23 22.64 28.94
N GLN A 557 3.91 22.69 28.76
CA GLN A 557 3.07 23.45 29.67
C GLN A 557 3.40 22.95 31.08
N PRO A 558 3.64 23.84 32.05
CA PRO A 558 3.94 23.42 33.42
C PRO A 558 2.87 22.39 33.78
N GLN A 559 3.30 21.16 34.04
CA GLN A 559 2.39 20.14 34.50
C GLN A 559 1.82 20.72 35.78
N LEU A 560 0.55 21.16 35.71
CA LEU A 560 -0.21 21.54 36.88
C LEU A 560 -0.05 20.35 37.82
N GLN A 561 0.79 20.52 38.85
CA GLN A 561 0.95 19.49 39.86
C GLN A 561 -0.46 19.21 40.36
N PRO A 562 -0.89 17.94 40.42
CA PRO A 562 -2.19 17.64 41.00
C PRO A 562 -2.26 18.29 42.38
N PRO A 563 -3.37 18.98 42.72
CA PRO A 563 -3.52 19.55 44.05
C PRO A 563 -3.27 18.45 45.08
N ARG A 564 -2.36 18.74 46.02
CA ARG A 564 -1.97 17.81 47.08
C ARG A 564 -3.12 17.52 48.02
#